data_AF-A0A936ATU0-F1
#
_entry.id   AF-A0A936ATU0-F1
#
_cell.length_a   1.000
_cell.length_b   1.000
_cell.length_c   1.000
_cell.angle_alpha   90.00
_cell.angle_beta   90.00
_cell.angle_gamma   90.00
#
_symmetry.space_group_name_H-M   'P 1'
#
loop_
_entity.id
_entity.type
_entity.pdbx_description
1 polymer ?
#
loop_
_entity_poly.entity_id
_entity_poly.type
_entity_poly.pdbx_seq_one_letter_code
_entity_poly.pdbx_strand_id
1 'polypeptide(L)'
;MRNIKSLVALLLVIQLSTFQVMAQQPAVAAARPQTLTELQSKIAELLDQPKFAAARWGVRIMTQEGKVVFERDADKAFMPASNMKLYTSSAALDAFGPDYKIATSVYLTRQSRGGTVNGDMILYGRGDPNLSPRFDSRDPGRYNDLKPADRISPIERLADQIKSRGIKIVNGNLIGDDSYFGGDLLGPGWSWGDAQFYYGAEISALTVNDNSVTFKVNPGRKVGDKPEITVQPQTRYLKIVNNAKTTATGATKIGVDRPLDSNSVEFFGTIPHDAGVFEVEIAIHDPALFAATLLKEALERRALWFAGGS
;
A
#
# COMPACT_ATOMS: atom_id res chain seq x y z
N MET A 1 19.49 -0.44 44.71
CA MET A 1 18.48 0.38 44.03
C MET A 1 18.41 -0.08 42.59
N ARG A 2 17.28 -0.70 42.23
CA ARG A 2 17.05 -1.51 41.03
C ARG A 2 16.35 -0.61 40.02
N ASN A 3 17.02 -0.22 38.93
CA ASN A 3 16.42 0.66 37.92
C ASN A 3 15.61 -0.15 36.91
N ILE A 4 14.30 0.04 37.01
CA ILE A 4 13.25 -0.45 36.12
C ILE A 4 13.31 0.38 34.84
N LYS A 5 13.92 -0.16 33.77
CA LYS A 5 13.73 0.27 32.39
C LYS A 5 13.99 -0.91 31.47
N SER A 6 12.96 -1.71 31.21
CA SER A 6 12.79 -2.58 30.03
C SER A 6 11.59 -3.49 30.28
N LEU A 7 10.39 -2.93 30.17
CA LEU A 7 9.15 -3.70 30.07
C LEU A 7 8.23 -2.87 29.19
N VAL A 8 8.09 -3.29 27.93
CA VAL A 8 7.00 -3.06 26.96
C VAL A 8 7.64 -3.17 25.57
N ALA A 9 7.56 -4.36 24.99
CA ALA A 9 7.59 -4.67 23.55
C ALA A 9 7.71 -6.20 23.41
N LEU A 10 6.73 -6.93 23.93
CA LEU A 10 6.56 -8.35 23.67
C LEU A 10 5.14 -8.54 23.14
N LEU A 11 5.03 -9.28 22.04
CA LEU A 11 3.83 -9.66 21.28
C LEU A 11 3.45 -8.76 20.10
N LEU A 12 4.14 -8.96 18.98
CA LEU A 12 3.47 -9.47 17.77
C LEU A 12 4.52 -10.11 16.84
N VAL A 13 4.94 -11.33 17.17
CA VAL A 13 5.66 -12.18 16.21
C VAL A 13 4.58 -12.83 15.34
N ILE A 14 4.37 -12.30 14.14
CA ILE A 14 3.66 -13.03 13.09
C ILE A 14 4.58 -14.20 12.74
N GLN A 15 4.26 -15.37 13.29
CA GLN A 15 4.81 -16.62 12.79
C GLN A 15 4.29 -16.81 11.37
N LEU A 16 5.14 -16.55 10.39
CA LEU A 16 5.06 -17.22 9.10
C LEU A 16 5.36 -18.69 9.35
N SER A 17 4.33 -19.45 9.71
CA SER A 17 4.37 -20.90 9.73
C SER A 17 4.76 -21.36 8.34
N THR A 18 5.88 -22.08 8.25
CA THR A 18 6.18 -22.94 7.14
C THR A 18 4.97 -23.87 6.96
N PHE A 19 4.27 -23.74 5.83
CA PHE A 19 3.35 -24.78 5.38
C PHE A 19 4.21 -26.01 5.07
N GLN A 20 4.46 -26.86 6.07
CA GLN A 20 4.75 -28.24 5.77
C GLN A 20 3.53 -28.76 5.02
N VAL A 21 3.76 -29.21 3.78
CA VAL A 21 2.82 -30.05 3.06
C VAL A 21 2.70 -31.33 3.88
N MET A 22 1.83 -31.31 4.89
CA MET A 22 1.24 -32.55 5.37
C MET A 22 0.59 -33.14 4.14
N ALA A 23 1.08 -34.30 3.70
CA ALA A 23 0.40 -35.09 2.69
C ALA A 23 -1.08 -35.12 3.09
N GLN A 24 -1.93 -34.51 2.27
CA GLN A 24 -3.36 -34.52 2.50
C GLN A 24 -3.75 -35.99 2.52
N GLN A 25 -4.01 -36.50 3.72
CA GLN A 25 -4.76 -37.74 3.89
C GLN A 25 -5.98 -37.58 2.99
N PRO A 26 -6.21 -38.49 2.02
CA PRO A 26 -7.24 -38.29 1.00
C PRO A 26 -8.53 -38.00 1.73
N ALA A 27 -8.98 -36.75 1.65
CA ALA A 27 -10.20 -36.33 2.30
C ALA A 27 -11.28 -37.17 1.64
N VAL A 28 -11.85 -38.12 2.38
CA VAL A 28 -13.07 -38.79 1.97
C VAL A 28 -14.05 -37.67 1.68
N ALA A 29 -14.38 -37.46 0.39
CA ALA A 29 -15.23 -36.37 -0.01
C ALA A 29 -16.54 -36.52 0.76
N ALA A 30 -16.79 -35.63 1.72
CA ALA A 30 -17.99 -35.68 2.52
C ALA A 30 -19.18 -35.73 1.57
N ALA A 31 -20.08 -36.70 1.78
CA ALA A 31 -21.25 -36.86 0.93
C ALA A 31 -21.98 -35.51 0.84
N ARG A 32 -22.26 -35.06 -0.39
CA ARG A 32 -22.97 -33.79 -0.61
C ARG A 32 -24.35 -33.88 0.03
N PRO A 33 -24.82 -32.85 0.75
CA PRO A 33 -26.15 -32.86 1.32
C PRO A 33 -27.21 -33.05 0.22
N GLN A 34 -28.13 -33.98 0.44
CA GLN A 34 -29.18 -34.35 -0.50
C GLN A 34 -30.46 -33.54 -0.28
N THR A 35 -30.61 -32.91 0.88
CA THR A 35 -31.77 -32.11 1.25
C THR A 35 -31.36 -30.76 1.83
N LEU A 36 -32.28 -29.79 1.80
CA LEU A 36 -32.08 -28.50 2.44
C LEU A 36 -31.81 -28.65 3.94
N THR A 37 -32.56 -29.50 4.63
CA THR A 37 -32.37 -29.79 6.06
C THR A 37 -30.98 -30.32 6.34
N GLU A 38 -30.50 -31.28 5.54
CA GLU A 38 -29.15 -31.84 5.70
C GLU A 38 -28.07 -30.77 5.47
N LEU A 39 -28.25 -29.88 4.49
CA LEU A 39 -27.35 -28.75 4.27
C LEU A 39 -27.34 -27.80 5.48
N GLN A 40 -28.51 -27.42 5.98
CA GLN A 40 -28.65 -26.52 7.13
C GLN A 40 -28.02 -27.11 8.39
N SER A 41 -28.24 -28.40 8.67
CA SER A 41 -27.62 -29.12 9.79
C SER A 41 -26.10 -29.14 9.65
N LYS A 42 -25.57 -29.46 8.45
CA LYS A 42 -24.11 -29.44 8.22
C LYS A 42 -23.52 -28.05 8.42
N ILE A 43 -24.18 -26.99 7.98
CA ILE A 43 -23.71 -25.62 8.23
C ILE A 43 -23.71 -25.33 9.73
N ALA A 44 -24.79 -25.65 10.45
CA ALA A 44 -24.85 -25.46 11.90
C ALA A 44 -23.73 -26.21 12.63
N GLU A 45 -23.53 -27.49 12.32
CA GLU A 45 -22.45 -28.32 12.89
C GLU A 45 -21.06 -27.74 12.64
N LEU A 46 -20.82 -27.16 11.46
CA LEU A 46 -19.55 -26.48 11.15
C LEU A 46 -19.34 -25.24 12.02
N LEU A 47 -20.38 -24.44 12.22
CA LEU A 47 -20.32 -23.20 13.00
C LEU A 47 -20.23 -23.48 14.51
N ASP A 48 -20.79 -24.61 14.97
CA ASP A 48 -20.87 -25.00 16.38
C ASP A 48 -19.68 -25.86 16.85
N GLN A 49 -18.64 -26.04 16.02
CA GLN A 49 -17.45 -26.77 16.42
C GLN A 49 -16.80 -26.15 17.67
N PRO A 50 -16.29 -26.94 18.63
CA PRO A 50 -15.72 -26.43 19.88
C PRO A 50 -14.61 -25.39 19.71
N LYS A 51 -13.83 -25.46 18.62
CA LYS A 51 -12.78 -24.48 18.29
C LYS A 51 -13.32 -23.07 18.03
N PHE A 52 -14.63 -22.93 17.78
CA PHE A 52 -15.32 -21.67 17.55
C PHE A 52 -16.19 -21.23 18.74
N ALA A 53 -16.05 -21.86 19.92
CA ALA A 53 -16.92 -21.58 21.07
C ALA A 53 -16.91 -20.11 21.52
N ALA A 54 -15.82 -19.36 21.29
CA ALA A 54 -15.72 -17.93 21.60
C ALA A 54 -16.14 -17.02 20.43
N ALA A 55 -16.39 -17.57 19.25
CA ALA A 55 -16.75 -16.80 18.06
C ALA A 55 -18.25 -16.54 18.00
N ARG A 56 -18.62 -15.44 17.34
CA ARG A 56 -20.01 -15.16 16.96
C ARG A 56 -20.12 -15.18 15.45
N TRP A 57 -21.08 -15.94 14.93
CA TRP A 57 -21.28 -16.12 13.49
C TRP A 57 -22.55 -15.41 13.02
N GLY A 58 -22.39 -14.44 12.12
CA GLY A 58 -23.47 -13.89 11.30
C GLY A 58 -23.45 -14.55 9.92
N VAL A 59 -24.52 -15.24 9.54
CA VAL A 59 -24.63 -15.94 8.25
C VAL A 59 -25.99 -15.65 7.63
N ARG A 60 -25.99 -15.34 6.34
CA ARG A 60 -27.21 -15.28 5.53
C ARG A 60 -26.91 -15.84 4.14
N ILE A 61 -27.62 -16.89 3.77
CA ILE A 61 -27.51 -17.55 2.47
C ILE A 61 -28.90 -17.52 1.84
N MET A 62 -28.98 -17.06 0.60
CA MET A 62 -30.23 -16.94 -0.14
C MET A 62 -30.06 -17.37 -1.58
N THR A 63 -31.16 -17.83 -2.20
CA THR A 63 -31.21 -18.06 -3.64
C THR A 63 -31.26 -16.73 -4.40
N GLN A 64 -31.08 -16.78 -5.71
CA GLN A 64 -31.17 -15.60 -6.57
C GLN A 64 -32.58 -14.97 -6.54
N GLU A 65 -33.62 -15.79 -6.33
CA GLU A 65 -35.02 -15.34 -6.17
C GLU A 65 -35.31 -14.78 -4.77
N GLY A 66 -34.31 -14.74 -3.89
CA GLY A 66 -34.42 -14.17 -2.56
C GLY A 66 -34.90 -15.13 -1.47
N LYS A 67 -35.06 -16.43 -1.78
CA LYS A 67 -35.46 -17.43 -0.78
C LYS A 67 -34.29 -17.68 0.19
N VAL A 68 -34.52 -17.52 1.48
CA VAL A 68 -33.52 -17.85 2.51
C VAL A 68 -33.27 -19.35 2.54
N VAL A 69 -32.00 -19.73 2.42
CA VAL A 69 -31.49 -21.11 2.48
C VAL A 69 -30.97 -21.42 3.88
N PHE A 70 -30.26 -20.49 4.51
CA PHE A 70 -29.77 -20.61 5.88
C PHE A 70 -29.54 -19.21 6.45
N GLU A 71 -29.84 -19.02 7.73
CA GLU A 71 -29.51 -17.79 8.45
C GLU A 71 -29.14 -18.06 9.90
N ARG A 72 -28.25 -17.24 10.45
CA ARG A 72 -27.86 -17.22 11.86
C ARG A 72 -27.39 -15.81 12.21
N ASP A 73 -27.98 -15.20 13.25
CA ASP A 73 -27.66 -13.83 13.69
C ASP A 73 -27.60 -12.81 12.52
N ALA A 74 -28.40 -13.02 11.47
CA ALA A 74 -28.30 -12.26 10.22
C ALA A 74 -28.67 -10.77 10.37
N ASP A 75 -29.35 -10.42 11.46
CA ASP A 75 -29.79 -9.07 11.81
C ASP A 75 -28.85 -8.36 12.80
N LYS A 76 -27.76 -9.01 13.22
CA LYS A 76 -26.83 -8.47 14.22
C LYS A 76 -25.68 -7.70 13.57
N ALA A 77 -25.20 -6.70 14.30
CA ALA A 77 -24.03 -5.92 13.87
C ALA A 77 -22.74 -6.73 14.08
N PHE A 78 -21.86 -6.70 13.08
CA PHE A 78 -20.53 -7.29 13.10
C PHE A 78 -19.51 -6.29 12.56
N MET A 79 -18.24 -6.45 12.93
CA MET A 79 -17.15 -5.76 12.26
C MET A 79 -16.92 -6.41 10.89
N PRO A 80 -17.23 -5.73 9.78
CA PRO A 80 -17.20 -6.38 8.46
C PRO A 80 -15.79 -6.55 7.90
N ALA A 81 -14.79 -5.92 8.52
CA ALA A 81 -13.44 -5.79 7.96
C ALA A 81 -13.51 -5.34 6.49
N SER A 82 -12.72 -5.96 5.60
CA SER A 82 -12.72 -5.62 4.18
C SER A 82 -14.05 -5.90 3.45
N ASN A 83 -15.04 -6.58 4.05
CA ASN A 83 -16.37 -6.68 3.45
C ASN A 83 -17.06 -5.32 3.36
N MET A 84 -16.61 -4.32 4.14
CA MET A 84 -17.09 -2.93 3.99
C MET A 84 -16.89 -2.40 2.57
N LYS A 85 -15.86 -2.88 1.85
CA LYS A 85 -15.56 -2.47 0.47
C LYS A 85 -16.72 -2.75 -0.48
N LEU A 86 -17.58 -3.75 -0.22
CA LEU A 86 -18.77 -4.01 -1.03
C LEU A 86 -19.75 -2.83 -1.01
N TYR A 87 -19.93 -2.19 0.14
CA TYR A 87 -20.79 -1.01 0.27
C TYR A 87 -20.15 0.20 -0.40
N THR A 88 -18.87 0.46 -0.11
CA THR A 88 -18.15 1.60 -0.66
C THR A 88 -18.04 1.52 -2.19
N SER A 89 -17.71 0.36 -2.76
CA SER A 89 -17.62 0.20 -4.22
C SER A 89 -18.99 0.31 -4.89
N SER A 90 -20.05 -0.24 -4.29
CA SER A 90 -21.41 -0.11 -4.81
C SER A 90 -21.88 1.35 -4.82
N ALA A 91 -21.64 2.07 -3.73
CA ALA A 91 -21.97 3.49 -3.63
C ALA A 91 -21.17 4.35 -4.63
N ALA A 92 -19.88 4.06 -4.81
CA ALA A 92 -19.07 4.75 -5.81
C ALA A 92 -19.56 4.47 -7.24
N LEU A 93 -19.91 3.22 -7.55
CA LEU A 93 -20.43 2.84 -8.87
C LEU A 93 -21.79 3.49 -9.15
N ASP A 94 -22.68 3.56 -8.17
CA ASP A 94 -23.98 4.22 -8.27
C ASP A 94 -23.83 5.75 -8.46
N ALA A 95 -22.95 6.39 -7.69
CA ALA A 95 -22.76 7.83 -7.73
C ALA A 95 -22.03 8.33 -9.00
N PHE A 96 -21.01 7.61 -9.45
CA PHE A 96 -20.11 8.08 -10.53
C PHE A 96 -20.31 7.35 -11.85
N GLY A 97 -20.87 6.14 -11.82
CA GLY A 97 -20.90 5.24 -12.97
C GLY A 97 -19.54 4.57 -13.26
N PRO A 98 -19.53 3.51 -14.09
CA PRO A 98 -18.33 2.71 -14.35
C PRO A 98 -17.26 3.43 -15.19
N ASP A 99 -17.66 4.46 -15.93
CA ASP A 99 -16.78 5.18 -16.88
C ASP A 99 -16.18 6.46 -16.31
N TYR A 100 -16.43 6.77 -15.03
CA TYR A 100 -15.90 7.98 -14.41
C TYR A 100 -14.37 7.95 -14.36
N LYS A 101 -13.77 9.09 -14.71
CA LYS A 101 -12.32 9.27 -14.72
C LYS A 101 -11.94 10.42 -13.83
N ILE A 102 -10.97 10.17 -12.95
CA ILE A 102 -10.45 11.19 -12.04
C ILE A 102 -9.25 11.85 -12.73
N ALA A 103 -9.28 13.18 -12.82
CA ALA A 103 -8.27 13.94 -13.53
C ALA A 103 -7.19 14.46 -12.60
N THR A 104 -5.93 14.10 -12.88
CA THR A 104 -4.73 14.77 -12.34
C THR A 104 -4.25 15.80 -13.36
N SER A 105 -3.96 17.01 -12.92
CA SER A 105 -3.64 18.15 -13.81
C SER A 105 -2.34 18.84 -13.42
N VAL A 106 -1.70 19.48 -14.39
CA VAL A 106 -0.53 20.33 -14.14
C VAL A 106 -0.83 21.75 -14.62
N TYR A 107 -0.68 22.71 -13.71
CA TYR A 107 -0.89 24.13 -13.97
C TYR A 107 0.42 24.92 -13.88
N LEU A 108 0.46 26.06 -14.55
CA LEU A 108 1.49 27.06 -14.38
C LEU A 108 0.86 28.34 -13.87
N THR A 109 1.43 28.94 -12.84
CA THR A 109 0.96 30.23 -12.31
C THR A 109 1.24 31.39 -13.28
N ARG A 110 2.21 31.21 -14.20
CA ARG A 110 2.56 32.13 -15.28
C ARG A 110 2.79 31.36 -16.58
N GLN A 111 2.50 31.99 -17.71
CA GLN A 111 2.78 31.39 -19.02
C GLN A 111 4.28 31.22 -19.25
N SER A 112 4.66 30.15 -19.96
CA SER A 112 6.04 29.96 -20.41
C SER A 112 6.39 30.97 -21.51
N ARG A 113 7.56 31.61 -21.39
CA ARG A 113 8.14 32.49 -22.41
C ARG A 113 9.53 31.99 -22.76
N GLY A 114 9.74 31.63 -24.03
CA GLY A 114 11.03 31.10 -24.49
C GLY A 114 11.46 29.77 -23.81
N GLY A 115 10.50 29.01 -23.26
CA GLY A 115 10.77 27.79 -22.49
C GLY A 115 11.03 28.03 -20.99
N THR A 116 10.94 29.27 -20.52
CA THR A 116 11.10 29.63 -19.10
C THR A 116 9.75 30.01 -18.48
N VAL A 117 9.45 29.47 -17.31
CA VAL A 117 8.29 29.84 -16.49
C VAL A 117 8.78 30.70 -15.33
N ASN A 118 8.39 31.97 -15.30
CA ASN A 118 8.69 32.90 -14.19
C ASN A 118 7.58 32.84 -13.12
N GLY A 119 7.38 31.65 -12.55
CA GLY A 119 6.39 31.33 -11.54
C GLY A 119 6.42 29.85 -11.20
N ASP A 120 5.47 29.40 -10.39
CA ASP A 120 5.36 28.01 -9.95
C ASP A 120 4.66 27.10 -10.96
N MET A 121 4.97 25.80 -10.86
CA MET A 121 4.24 24.69 -11.46
C MET A 121 3.47 23.97 -10.36
N ILE A 122 2.19 23.64 -10.61
CA ILE A 122 1.31 22.99 -9.64
C ILE A 122 0.87 21.64 -10.21
N LEU A 123 1.18 20.56 -9.51
CA LEU A 123 0.62 19.23 -9.73
C LEU A 123 -0.63 19.09 -8.86
N TYR A 124 -1.81 19.10 -9.48
CA TYR A 124 -3.10 19.12 -8.79
C TYR A 124 -3.81 17.77 -8.88
N GLY A 125 -4.05 17.15 -7.72
CA GLY A 125 -4.75 15.88 -7.58
C GLY A 125 -6.23 16.05 -7.25
N ARG A 126 -7.09 15.18 -7.81
CA ARG A 126 -8.53 15.14 -7.52
C ARG A 126 -9.00 13.81 -6.95
N GLY A 127 -8.08 13.04 -6.38
CA GLY A 127 -8.33 11.75 -5.76
C GLY A 127 -8.16 10.55 -6.68
N ASP A 128 -7.33 10.64 -7.73
CA ASP A 128 -7.02 9.48 -8.57
C ASP A 128 -6.22 8.46 -7.73
N PRO A 129 -6.81 7.32 -7.33
CA PRO A 129 -6.11 6.36 -6.49
C PRO A 129 -5.13 5.51 -7.29
N ASN A 130 -5.07 5.66 -8.63
CA ASN A 130 -4.31 4.82 -9.54
C ASN A 130 -3.38 5.63 -10.44
N LEU A 131 -2.72 6.66 -9.89
CA LEU A 131 -1.54 7.28 -10.52
C LEU A 131 -0.31 6.35 -10.36
N SER A 132 -0.48 5.09 -10.75
CA SER A 132 0.43 3.97 -10.63
C SER A 132 0.19 3.02 -11.81
N PRO A 133 1.17 2.21 -12.25
CA PRO A 133 0.91 1.14 -13.19
C PRO A 133 0.34 -0.14 -12.55
N ARG A 134 0.01 -0.13 -11.25
CA ARG A 134 -0.49 -1.30 -10.51
C ARG A 134 -1.79 -1.87 -11.06
N PHE A 135 -2.66 -1.02 -11.59
CA PHE A 135 -3.89 -1.45 -12.23
C PHE A 135 -3.93 -0.95 -13.69
N ASP A 136 -3.46 -1.79 -14.62
CA ASP A 136 -3.66 -1.62 -16.07
C ASP A 136 -4.75 -2.62 -16.52
N SER A 137 -5.94 -2.11 -16.88
CA SER A 137 -7.07 -2.95 -17.29
C SER A 137 -6.81 -3.74 -18.57
N ARG A 138 -5.81 -3.33 -19.37
CA ARG A 138 -5.43 -4.00 -20.62
C ARG A 138 -4.47 -5.16 -20.39
N ASP A 139 -3.72 -5.11 -19.28
CA ASP A 139 -2.78 -6.14 -18.89
C ASP A 139 -2.63 -6.17 -17.36
N PRO A 140 -3.54 -6.88 -16.66
CA PRO A 140 -3.53 -6.97 -15.21
C PRO A 140 -2.28 -7.69 -14.64
N GLY A 141 -1.59 -8.50 -15.44
CA GLY A 141 -0.37 -9.20 -15.05
C GLY A 141 0.88 -8.31 -15.07
N ARG A 142 0.84 -7.26 -15.90
CA ARG A 142 1.96 -6.36 -16.18
C ARG A 142 2.69 -5.87 -14.94
N TYR A 143 1.97 -5.49 -13.87
CA TYR A 143 2.59 -4.93 -12.68
C TYR A 143 3.61 -5.87 -12.03
N ASN A 144 3.38 -7.17 -12.08
CA ASN A 144 4.29 -8.18 -11.54
C ASN A 144 5.56 -8.35 -12.38
N ASP A 145 5.46 -8.05 -13.69
CA ASP A 145 6.56 -8.13 -14.65
C ASP A 145 7.34 -6.81 -14.75
N LEU A 146 6.80 -5.71 -14.22
CA LEU A 146 7.47 -4.42 -14.22
C LEU A 146 8.74 -4.49 -13.39
N LYS A 147 9.82 -3.98 -13.97
CA LYS A 147 11.00 -3.71 -13.17
C LYS A 147 10.62 -2.67 -12.11
N PRO A 148 11.25 -2.76 -10.93
CA PRO A 148 11.25 -1.72 -9.90
C PRO A 148 11.08 -0.27 -10.37
N ALA A 149 11.87 0.14 -11.37
CA ALA A 149 11.93 1.50 -11.89
C ALA A 149 10.70 1.89 -12.74
N ASP A 150 9.97 0.92 -13.29
CA ASP A 150 8.82 1.16 -14.17
C ASP A 150 7.52 1.41 -13.37
N ARG A 151 7.59 1.29 -12.04
CA ARG A 151 6.45 1.40 -11.10
C ARG A 151 5.90 2.83 -10.92
N ILE A 152 6.45 3.83 -11.61
CA ILE A 152 5.93 5.22 -11.66
C ILE A 152 5.61 5.69 -13.08
N SER A 153 5.34 4.78 -14.02
CA SER A 153 5.13 5.14 -15.43
C SER A 153 4.09 6.25 -15.71
N PRO A 154 3.01 6.45 -14.93
CA PRO A 154 2.12 7.60 -15.13
C PRO A 154 2.80 8.95 -14.88
N ILE A 155 3.66 9.05 -13.86
CA ILE A 155 4.45 10.26 -13.57
C ILE A 155 5.46 10.52 -14.69
N GLU A 156 6.11 9.48 -15.21
CA GLU A 156 7.02 9.59 -16.36
C GLU A 156 6.30 10.16 -17.59
N ARG A 157 5.11 9.63 -17.91
CA ARG A 157 4.29 10.14 -19.02
C ARG A 157 3.86 11.59 -18.82
N LEU A 158 3.57 11.99 -17.59
CA LEU A 158 3.24 13.37 -17.28
C LEU A 158 4.45 14.30 -17.49
N ALA A 159 5.64 13.86 -17.08
CA ALA A 159 6.89 14.58 -17.33
C ALA A 159 7.20 14.71 -18.84
N ASP A 160 6.96 13.65 -19.62
CA ASP A 160 7.09 13.70 -21.09
C ASP A 160 6.15 14.74 -21.72
N GLN A 161 4.88 14.75 -21.30
CA GLN A 161 3.91 15.75 -21.75
C GLN A 161 4.36 17.18 -21.43
N ILE A 162 4.82 17.44 -20.20
CA ILE A 162 5.36 18.75 -19.80
C ILE A 162 6.55 19.13 -20.68
N LYS A 163 7.49 18.22 -20.90
CA LYS A 163 8.68 18.48 -21.73
C LYS A 163 8.31 18.82 -23.17
N SER A 164 7.34 18.09 -23.74
CA SER A 164 6.84 18.32 -25.10
C SER A 164 6.24 19.72 -25.32
N ARG A 165 5.80 20.39 -24.24
CA ARG A 165 5.31 21.78 -24.27
C ARG A 165 6.45 22.81 -24.42
N GLY A 166 7.71 22.37 -24.51
CA GLY A 166 8.88 23.23 -24.70
C GLY A 166 9.41 23.89 -23.42
N ILE A 167 8.91 23.48 -22.25
CA ILE A 167 9.38 24.00 -20.95
C ILE A 167 10.78 23.46 -20.68
N LYS A 168 11.67 24.32 -20.21
CA LYS A 168 13.08 24.03 -19.90
C LYS A 168 13.45 24.44 -18.48
N ILE A 169 12.93 25.58 -18.01
CA ILE A 169 13.26 26.13 -16.70
C ILE A 169 11.99 26.64 -16.03
N VAL A 170 11.83 26.33 -14.75
CA VAL A 170 10.82 26.92 -13.88
C VAL A 170 11.55 27.69 -12.79
N ASN A 171 11.36 29.01 -12.74
CA ASN A 171 12.02 29.88 -11.77
C ASN A 171 11.30 29.94 -10.41
N GLY A 172 10.16 29.26 -10.27
CA GLY A 172 9.48 29.03 -9.01
C GLY A 172 9.60 27.58 -8.53
N ASN A 173 8.61 27.14 -7.77
CA ASN A 173 8.54 25.84 -7.12
C ASN A 173 7.72 24.83 -7.94
N LEU A 174 7.89 23.55 -7.62
CA LEU A 174 6.91 22.52 -7.97
C LEU A 174 6.07 22.21 -6.73
N ILE A 175 4.78 22.54 -6.80
CA ILE A 175 3.84 22.41 -5.70
C ILE A 175 2.96 21.19 -5.96
N GLY A 176 2.91 20.25 -5.01
CA GLY A 176 1.86 19.24 -4.95
C GLY A 176 0.62 19.83 -4.27
N ASP A 177 -0.49 19.87 -4.97
CA ASP A 177 -1.75 20.42 -4.48
C ASP A 177 -2.79 19.29 -4.38
N ASP A 178 -3.13 18.93 -3.16
CA ASP A 178 -4.13 17.93 -2.82
C ASP A 178 -5.38 18.52 -2.14
N SER A 179 -5.58 19.85 -2.27
CA SER A 179 -6.68 20.59 -1.65
C SER A 179 -8.09 20.20 -2.13
N TYR A 180 -8.20 19.28 -3.10
CA TYR A 180 -9.49 18.76 -3.56
C TYR A 180 -10.18 17.92 -2.47
N PHE A 181 -9.42 17.23 -1.63
CA PHE A 181 -9.95 16.60 -0.42
C PHE A 181 -9.74 17.53 0.78
N GLY A 182 -10.66 17.48 1.72
CA GLY A 182 -10.47 18.02 3.07
C GLY A 182 -10.59 16.92 4.11
N GLY A 183 -10.22 17.20 5.34
CA GLY A 183 -10.28 16.27 6.47
C GLY A 183 -8.92 15.70 6.87
N ASP A 184 -8.96 14.69 7.73
CA ASP A 184 -7.76 14.06 8.29
C ASP A 184 -7.09 13.12 7.26
N LEU A 185 -5.76 13.04 7.33
CA LEU A 185 -4.96 12.13 6.49
C LEU A 185 -5.15 10.65 6.85
N LEU A 186 -5.67 10.34 8.04
CA LEU A 186 -5.85 8.97 8.53
C LEU A 186 -7.32 8.68 8.83
N GLY A 187 -7.75 7.45 8.59
CA GLY A 187 -9.12 7.03 8.84
C GLY A 187 -9.48 7.02 10.34
N PRO A 188 -10.74 7.35 10.69
CA PRO A 188 -11.18 7.33 12.08
C PRO A 188 -11.08 5.91 12.66
N GLY A 189 -10.45 5.80 13.83
CA GLY A 189 -10.26 4.53 14.54
C GLY A 189 -9.14 3.64 13.99
N TRP A 190 -8.32 4.13 13.06
CA TRP A 190 -7.12 3.39 12.62
C TRP A 190 -6.10 3.29 13.75
N SER A 191 -5.47 2.12 13.86
CA SER A 191 -4.41 1.90 14.83
C SER A 191 -3.13 2.59 14.37
N TRP A 192 -2.48 3.34 15.26
CA TRP A 192 -1.21 4.01 14.96
C TRP A 192 -0.12 3.03 14.47
N GLY A 193 -0.14 1.78 14.93
CA GLY A 193 0.81 0.73 14.52
C GLY A 193 0.68 0.31 13.06
N ASP A 194 -0.47 0.57 12.44
CA ASP A 194 -0.76 0.23 11.05
C ASP A 194 -0.31 1.34 10.07
N ALA A 195 -0.17 2.59 10.55
CA ALA A 195 0.06 3.77 9.73
C ALA A 195 1.44 3.81 9.03
N GLN A 196 2.36 2.92 9.39
CA GLN A 196 3.61 2.75 8.65
C GLN A 196 3.49 1.81 7.46
N PHE A 197 2.45 0.98 7.39
CA PHE A 197 2.30 -0.03 6.34
C PHE A 197 1.36 0.45 5.24
N TYR A 198 1.49 -0.13 4.05
CA TYR A 198 0.72 0.27 2.86
C TYR A 198 -0.80 0.33 3.07
N TYR A 199 -1.37 -0.53 3.91
CA TYR A 199 -2.81 -0.58 4.19
C TYR A 199 -3.29 0.48 5.18
N GLY A 200 -2.37 1.21 5.82
CA GLY A 200 -2.64 2.35 6.68
C GLY A 200 -2.04 3.65 6.14
N ALA A 201 -1.73 3.73 4.84
CA ALA A 201 -1.16 4.91 4.22
C ALA A 201 -2.10 6.12 4.29
N GLU A 202 -1.50 7.31 4.35
CA GLU A 202 -2.23 8.58 4.40
C GLU A 202 -3.12 8.77 3.16
N ILE A 203 -4.32 9.29 3.38
CA ILE A 203 -5.31 9.62 2.37
C ILE A 203 -4.98 11.03 1.84
N SER A 204 -4.82 11.16 0.53
CA SER A 204 -4.60 12.45 -0.14
C SER A 204 -5.28 12.46 -1.50
N ALA A 205 -5.73 13.65 -1.94
CA ALA A 205 -6.25 13.82 -3.29
C ALA A 205 -5.16 13.70 -4.36
N LEU A 206 -3.89 13.81 -3.98
CA LEU A 206 -2.74 13.59 -4.86
C LEU A 206 -1.97 12.36 -4.39
N THR A 207 -2.41 11.20 -4.88
CA THR A 207 -1.83 9.90 -4.53
C THR A 207 -0.97 9.37 -5.67
N VAL A 208 0.19 8.79 -5.35
CA VAL A 208 1.05 8.07 -6.30
C VAL A 208 1.48 6.75 -5.66
N ASN A 209 1.41 5.66 -6.43
CA ASN A 209 1.87 4.34 -5.99
C ASN A 209 1.28 3.92 -4.62
N ASP A 210 -0.03 4.11 -4.44
CA ASP A 210 -0.75 3.81 -3.19
C ASP A 210 -0.17 4.53 -1.95
N ASN A 211 0.54 5.64 -2.14
CA ASN A 211 1.27 6.37 -1.10
C ASN A 211 2.24 5.48 -0.33
N SER A 212 2.88 4.57 -1.06
CA SER A 212 3.78 3.56 -0.49
C SER A 212 5.01 3.34 -1.35
N VAL A 213 6.03 2.77 -0.73
CA VAL A 213 7.25 2.30 -1.40
C VAL A 213 7.57 0.88 -0.96
N THR A 214 8.18 0.11 -1.86
CA THR A 214 8.68 -1.22 -1.55
C THR A 214 10.17 -1.13 -1.23
N PHE A 215 10.56 -1.58 -0.05
CA PHE A 215 11.97 -1.81 0.29
C PHE A 215 12.34 -3.27 0.04
N LYS A 216 13.55 -3.46 -0.50
CA LYS A 216 14.16 -4.78 -0.65
C LYS A 216 15.46 -4.82 0.13
N VAL A 217 15.57 -5.79 1.03
CA VAL A 217 16.72 -6.01 1.91
C VAL A 217 17.40 -7.30 1.47
N ASN A 218 18.60 -7.16 0.90
CA ASN A 218 19.46 -8.27 0.50
C ASN A 218 20.54 -8.48 1.57
N PRO A 219 20.96 -9.73 1.85
CA PRO A 219 22.12 -9.97 2.69
C PRO A 219 23.35 -9.22 2.20
N GLY A 220 24.18 -8.74 3.15
CA GLY A 220 25.46 -8.11 2.84
C GLY A 220 26.43 -9.11 2.21
N ARG A 221 27.49 -8.59 1.58
CA ARG A 221 28.45 -9.43 0.81
C ARG A 221 29.13 -10.47 1.70
N LYS A 222 29.38 -10.17 2.97
CA LYS A 222 29.98 -11.07 3.95
C LYS A 222 29.19 -11.07 5.26
N VAL A 223 29.35 -12.15 6.03
CA VAL A 223 28.89 -12.20 7.41
C VAL A 223 29.49 -11.04 8.19
N GLY A 224 28.64 -10.30 8.89
CA GLY A 224 29.03 -9.12 9.64
C GLY A 224 28.74 -7.79 8.94
N ASP A 225 28.59 -7.79 7.62
CA ASP A 225 28.29 -6.58 6.85
C ASP A 225 26.85 -6.10 7.09
N LYS A 226 26.59 -4.82 6.89
CA LYS A 226 25.21 -4.31 6.78
C LYS A 226 24.55 -4.89 5.52
N PRO A 227 23.26 -5.25 5.57
CA PRO A 227 22.54 -5.67 4.37
C PRO A 227 22.42 -4.53 3.37
N GLU A 228 22.25 -4.86 2.09
CA GLU A 228 21.97 -3.88 1.04
C GLU A 228 20.46 -3.60 1.00
N ILE A 229 20.08 -2.34 1.19
CA ILE A 229 18.68 -1.91 1.23
C ILE A 229 18.42 -0.98 0.05
N THR A 230 17.44 -1.33 -0.77
CA THR A 230 17.00 -0.54 -1.93
C THR A 230 15.52 -0.20 -1.80
N VAL A 231 15.09 0.88 -2.45
CA VAL A 231 13.70 1.39 -2.39
C VAL A 231 13.12 1.56 -3.79
N GLN A 232 11.81 1.34 -3.91
CA GLN A 232 11.06 1.38 -5.17
C GLN A 232 9.71 2.08 -4.97
N PRO A 233 9.37 3.10 -5.79
CA PRO A 233 10.26 3.77 -6.75
C PRO A 233 11.53 4.35 -6.10
N GLN A 234 12.59 4.46 -6.91
CA GLN A 234 13.79 5.18 -6.48
C GLN A 234 13.46 6.66 -6.36
N THR A 235 13.70 7.24 -5.19
CA THR A 235 13.46 8.65 -4.91
C THR A 235 14.37 9.14 -3.78
N ARG A 236 14.64 10.44 -3.77
CA ARG A 236 15.31 11.15 -2.67
C ARG A 236 14.37 11.57 -1.55
N TYR A 237 13.06 11.31 -1.69
CA TYR A 237 12.07 11.71 -0.69
C TYR A 237 12.21 10.97 0.64
N LEU A 238 12.87 9.81 0.63
CA LEU A 238 13.08 8.95 1.79
C LEU A 238 14.53 8.96 2.25
N LYS A 239 14.72 8.80 3.56
CA LYS A 239 16.02 8.53 4.16
C LYS A 239 16.04 7.11 4.72
N ILE A 240 17.00 6.31 4.28
CA ILE A 240 17.20 4.94 4.79
C ILE A 240 18.22 4.98 5.93
N VAL A 241 17.83 4.50 7.12
CA VAL A 241 18.71 4.31 8.27
C VAL A 241 18.94 2.82 8.45
N ASN A 242 20.13 2.35 8.07
CA ASN A 242 20.45 0.92 8.09
C ASN A 242 21.28 0.55 9.33
N ASN A 243 20.61 -0.01 10.34
CA ASN A 243 21.18 -0.57 11.57
C ASN A 243 21.11 -2.11 11.63
N ALA A 244 20.69 -2.74 10.53
CA ALA A 244 20.62 -4.19 10.40
C ALA A 244 21.99 -4.81 10.12
N LYS A 245 22.10 -6.13 10.31
CA LYS A 245 23.35 -6.87 10.12
C LYS A 245 23.14 -8.22 9.44
N THR A 246 24.12 -8.63 8.65
CA THR A 246 24.16 -9.94 8.00
C THR A 246 24.75 -10.99 8.95
N THR A 247 24.04 -12.09 9.19
CA THR A 247 24.49 -13.21 10.03
C THR A 247 24.93 -14.39 9.19
N ALA A 248 25.68 -15.33 9.76
CA ALA A 248 26.12 -16.53 9.03
C ALA A 248 24.93 -17.45 8.70
N THR A 249 24.06 -17.68 9.70
CA THR A 249 22.90 -18.56 9.62
C THR A 249 21.76 -17.99 10.46
N GLY A 250 20.61 -18.67 10.49
CA GLY A 250 19.48 -18.36 11.34
C GLY A 250 18.23 -17.99 10.52
N ALA A 251 17.28 -17.31 11.16
CA ALA A 251 16.09 -16.79 10.49
C ALA A 251 16.25 -15.29 10.21
N THR A 252 15.65 -14.83 9.11
CA THR A 252 15.45 -13.40 8.85
C THR A 252 14.59 -12.80 9.97
N LYS A 253 15.14 -11.80 10.66
CA LYS A 253 14.49 -11.04 11.73
C LYS A 253 14.75 -9.55 11.49
N ILE A 254 14.34 -9.07 10.33
CA ILE A 254 14.42 -7.66 9.98
C ILE A 254 13.22 -6.95 10.59
N GLY A 255 13.49 -5.95 11.42
CA GLY A 255 12.52 -4.97 11.89
C GLY A 255 12.61 -3.70 11.05
N VAL A 256 11.47 -3.04 10.88
CA VAL A 256 11.35 -1.77 10.16
C VAL A 256 10.54 -0.82 11.03
N ASP A 257 10.98 0.43 11.10
CA ASP A 257 10.27 1.49 11.78
C ASP A 257 10.26 2.77 10.93
N ARG A 258 9.08 3.36 10.77
CA ARG A 258 8.90 4.69 10.19
C ARG A 258 8.04 5.52 11.16
N PRO A 259 8.60 6.56 11.79
CA PRO A 259 7.82 7.50 12.60
C PRO A 259 6.70 8.15 11.80
N LEU A 260 5.55 8.43 12.42
CA LEU A 260 4.35 8.90 11.74
C LEU A 260 4.58 10.17 10.89
N ASP A 261 5.36 11.11 11.41
CA ASP A 261 5.65 12.44 10.86
C ASP A 261 6.97 12.50 10.06
N SER A 262 7.51 11.34 9.67
CA SER A 262 8.81 11.27 9.00
C SER A 262 8.83 10.26 7.86
N ASN A 263 9.71 10.53 6.89
CA ASN A 263 10.12 9.58 5.84
C ASN A 263 11.55 9.05 6.07
N SER A 264 12.02 9.07 7.33
CA SER A 264 13.24 8.37 7.75
C SER A 264 12.87 6.95 8.18
N VAL A 265 13.21 5.96 7.36
CA VAL A 265 12.87 4.55 7.58
C VAL A 265 14.07 3.82 8.16
N GLU A 266 13.95 3.34 9.39
CA GLU A 266 14.97 2.56 10.08
C GLU A 266 14.78 1.06 9.84
N PHE A 267 15.88 0.39 9.51
CA PHE A 267 15.98 -1.06 9.42
C PHE A 267 16.93 -1.57 10.49
N PHE A 268 16.50 -2.57 11.27
CA PHE A 268 17.28 -3.17 12.33
C PHE A 268 17.09 -4.69 12.38
N GLY A 269 17.87 -5.37 13.22
CA GLY A 269 17.84 -6.83 13.34
C GLY A 269 18.79 -7.52 12.37
N THR A 270 18.44 -8.74 11.92
CA THR A 270 19.39 -9.63 11.24
C THR A 270 18.82 -10.33 10.02
N ILE A 271 19.66 -10.54 9.00
CA ILE A 271 19.37 -11.38 7.84
C ILE A 271 20.52 -12.38 7.60
N PRO A 272 20.26 -13.69 7.46
CA PRO A 272 21.30 -14.68 7.12
C PRO A 272 21.94 -14.42 5.76
N HIS A 273 23.23 -14.76 5.60
CA HIS A 273 23.99 -14.58 4.36
C HIS A 273 23.42 -15.37 3.18
N ASP A 274 22.82 -16.51 3.45
CA ASP A 274 22.16 -17.40 2.49
C ASP A 274 20.65 -17.14 2.34
N ALA A 275 20.11 -16.11 2.99
CA ALA A 275 18.69 -15.79 2.90
C ALA A 275 18.31 -15.18 1.54
N GLY A 276 17.07 -15.43 1.12
CA GLY A 276 16.45 -14.71 0.03
C GLY A 276 16.16 -13.24 0.39
N VAL A 277 15.67 -12.49 -0.60
CA VAL A 277 15.31 -11.08 -0.43
C VAL A 277 14.17 -10.95 0.58
N PHE A 278 14.35 -10.06 1.56
CA PHE A 278 13.25 -9.60 2.40
C PHE A 278 12.61 -8.36 1.76
N GLU A 279 11.30 -8.39 1.54
CA GLU A 279 10.55 -7.29 0.95
C GLU A 279 9.50 -6.77 1.93
N VAL A 280 9.30 -5.45 1.94
CA VAL A 280 8.30 -4.78 2.80
C VAL A 280 7.79 -3.52 2.12
N GLU A 281 6.47 -3.32 2.15
CA GLU A 281 5.80 -2.11 1.65
C GLU A 281 5.51 -1.15 2.81
N ILE A 282 6.08 0.04 2.74
CA ILE A 282 6.01 1.07 3.78
C ILE A 282 5.27 2.29 3.22
N ALA A 283 4.31 2.80 3.99
CA ALA A 283 3.58 4.03 3.68
C ALA A 283 4.48 5.26 3.79
N ILE A 284 4.11 6.30 3.04
CA ILE A 284 4.80 7.58 2.99
C ILE A 284 4.02 8.62 3.79
N HIS A 285 4.73 9.47 4.53
CA HIS A 285 4.18 10.69 5.10
C HIS A 285 4.17 11.81 4.05
N ASP A 286 3.11 12.60 4.00
CA ASP A 286 2.89 13.68 3.03
C ASP A 286 2.90 13.17 1.55
N PRO A 287 1.83 12.46 1.14
CA PRO A 287 1.68 11.94 -0.22
C PRO A 287 1.77 12.99 -1.33
N ALA A 288 1.27 14.20 -1.09
CA ALA A 288 1.27 15.26 -2.10
C ALA A 288 2.70 15.71 -2.41
N LEU A 289 3.53 15.89 -1.38
CA LEU A 289 4.94 16.22 -1.56
C LEU A 289 5.74 15.04 -2.12
N PHE A 290 5.39 13.79 -1.79
CA PHE A 290 5.94 12.61 -2.45
C PHE A 290 5.68 12.62 -3.96
N ALA A 291 4.43 12.84 -4.38
CA ALA A 291 4.05 12.92 -5.78
C ALA A 291 4.78 14.06 -6.52
N ALA A 292 4.85 15.24 -5.91
CA ALA A 292 5.59 16.38 -6.44
C ALA A 292 7.08 16.07 -6.57
N THR A 293 7.68 15.38 -5.59
CA THR A 293 9.10 14.98 -5.62
C THR A 293 9.39 14.03 -6.76
N LEU A 294 8.55 13.00 -6.94
CA LEU A 294 8.69 12.05 -8.05
C LEU A 294 8.58 12.74 -9.42
N LEU A 295 7.64 13.69 -9.56
CA LEU A 295 7.52 14.47 -10.79
C LEU A 295 8.74 15.36 -11.00
N LYS A 296 9.26 16.02 -9.96
CA LYS A 296 10.48 16.85 -10.02
C LYS A 296 11.65 16.02 -10.54
N GLU A 297 11.87 14.84 -9.95
CA GLU A 297 12.91 13.90 -10.34
C GLU A 297 12.77 13.46 -11.81
N ALA A 298 11.54 13.16 -12.25
CA ALA A 298 11.25 12.80 -13.63
C ALA A 298 11.53 13.95 -14.63
N LEU A 299 11.24 15.19 -14.23
CA LEU A 299 11.49 16.38 -15.04
C LEU A 299 12.99 16.71 -15.13
N GLU A 300 13.74 16.57 -14.03
CA GLU A 300 15.19 16.76 -14.00
C GLU A 300 15.91 15.76 -14.92
N ARG A 301 15.48 14.49 -14.95
CA ARG A 301 15.97 13.49 -15.92
C ARG A 301 15.75 13.90 -17.38
N ARG A 302 14.80 14.79 -17.65
CA ARG A 302 14.48 15.37 -18.97
C ARG A 302 15.12 16.74 -19.19
N ALA A 303 16.11 17.10 -18.37
CA ALA A 303 16.76 18.40 -18.38
C ALA A 303 15.75 19.56 -18.32
N LEU A 304 14.73 19.43 -17.48
CA LEU A 304 13.88 20.54 -17.04
C LEU A 304 14.21 20.83 -15.59
N TRP A 305 14.64 22.07 -15.32
CA TRP A 305 15.22 22.44 -14.04
C TRP A 305 14.32 23.42 -13.29
N PHE A 306 14.36 23.35 -11.97
CA PHE A 306 13.72 24.30 -11.08
C PHE A 306 14.80 25.17 -10.43
N ALA A 307 14.71 26.49 -10.57
CA ALA A 307 15.63 27.43 -9.93
C ALA A 307 15.23 27.75 -8.47
N GLY A 308 13.96 27.51 -8.11
CA GLY A 308 13.47 27.58 -6.74
C GLY A 308 13.86 26.36 -5.90
N GLY A 309 14.11 26.57 -4.61
CA GLY A 309 14.24 25.48 -3.62
C GLY A 309 12.90 24.77 -3.43
N SER A 310 12.94 23.44 -3.32
CA SER A 310 11.76 22.60 -2.99
C SER A 310 11.13 22.99 -1.67
#